data_AF-A0A2N3DJ59-F1
#
_entry.id   AF-A0A2N3DJ59-F1
#
_cell.length_a   1.000
_cell.length_b   1.000
_cell.length_c   1.000
_cell.angle_alpha   90.00
_cell.angle_beta   90.00
_cell.angle_gamma   90.00
#
_symmetry.space_group_name_H-M   'P 1'
#
loop_
_entity.id
_entity.type
_entity.pdbx_description
1 polymer ?
#
loop_
_entity_poly.entity_id
_entity_poly.type
_entity_poly.pdbx_seq_one_letter_code
_entity_poly.pdbx_strand_id
1 'polypeptide(L)'
;MRGTIFSRLRSGATKLLRDHRGNALMLTAAAVVPVIGIVGSAVDIGRAYMTQLRLQQACDAGVLAGRRFMGGGTYGNDAKAEASKMFGFNYPEGLHGSEDVRFESTLAEGEVSVVQGTAAARLPTSLMYIFGFGEFDLSVACKAKMEIAHTDVVLVLDVTGSMKDQIPELKDASNDFLDTMLKTTGDGLLRLGVVPYSTTVNVGGVLKPEWLSEQLTIPSRTVEVKTETKPNCTRNCTTTTYNYTYENRTFTVGSPAVGANVTFPAISKTGTNRTVKWGGCIIERQTVAFGKDSAAPEDALDMDINKVPDDEASRWKLFMPGAGYS
;
A
#
# COMPACT_ATOMS: atom_id res chain seq x y z
N MET A 1 -48.13 -83.25 -59.57
CA MET A 1 -47.41 -81.95 -59.61
C MET A 1 -47.49 -81.20 -58.27
N ARG A 2 -46.87 -81.69 -57.18
CA ARG A 2 -46.94 -81.02 -55.85
C ARG A 2 -45.60 -80.88 -55.10
N GLY A 3 -44.48 -81.29 -55.68
CA GLY A 3 -43.17 -81.30 -55.01
C GLY A 3 -42.23 -80.12 -55.32
N THR A 4 -42.53 -79.27 -56.30
CA THR A 4 -41.59 -78.25 -56.81
C THR A 4 -41.71 -76.88 -56.15
N ILE A 5 -42.77 -76.62 -55.37
CA ILE A 5 -43.01 -75.33 -54.71
C ILE A 5 -42.27 -75.25 -53.38
N PHE A 6 -42.29 -76.33 -52.59
CA PHE A 6 -41.61 -76.38 -51.29
C PHE A 6 -40.08 -76.37 -51.40
N SER A 7 -39.50 -76.98 -52.45
CA SER A 7 -38.05 -76.93 -52.66
C SER A 7 -37.57 -75.54 -53.10
N ARG A 8 -38.38 -74.81 -53.88
CA ARG A 8 -38.08 -73.43 -54.31
C ARG A 8 -38.20 -72.43 -53.16
N LEU A 9 -39.18 -72.59 -52.26
CA LEU A 9 -39.28 -71.80 -51.02
C LEU A 9 -38.10 -72.05 -50.07
N ARG A 10 -37.70 -73.32 -49.90
CA ARG A 10 -36.54 -73.68 -49.07
C ARG A 10 -35.21 -73.17 -49.63
N SER A 11 -35.07 -73.16 -50.97
CA SER A 11 -33.93 -72.56 -51.67
C SER A 11 -33.91 -71.03 -51.59
N GLY A 12 -35.07 -70.37 -51.62
CA GLY A 12 -35.20 -68.92 -51.41
C GLY A 12 -34.86 -68.49 -49.98
N ALA A 13 -35.34 -69.23 -48.97
CA ALA A 13 -35.05 -68.96 -47.56
C ALA A 13 -33.57 -69.18 -47.21
N THR A 14 -32.93 -70.21 -47.78
CA THR A 14 -31.48 -70.41 -47.62
C THR A 14 -30.64 -69.38 -48.38
N LYS A 15 -31.15 -68.80 -49.48
CA LYS A 15 -30.53 -67.64 -50.15
C LYS A 15 -30.63 -66.36 -49.30
N LEU A 16 -31.77 -66.10 -48.65
CA LEU A 16 -31.94 -64.97 -47.73
C LEU A 16 -31.07 -65.10 -46.48
N LEU A 17 -30.97 -66.30 -45.91
CA LEU A 17 -30.09 -66.58 -44.75
C LEU A 17 -28.60 -66.54 -45.09
N ARG A 18 -28.22 -66.73 -46.35
CA ARG A 18 -26.83 -66.57 -46.86
C ARG A 18 -26.54 -65.18 -47.41
N ASP A 19 -27.51 -64.27 -47.41
CA ASP A 19 -27.33 -62.94 -47.99
C ASP A 19 -26.62 -62.01 -46.99
N HIS A 20 -25.29 -61.96 -47.07
CA HIS A 20 -24.45 -61.06 -46.28
C HIS A 20 -24.67 -59.58 -46.59
N ARG A 21 -25.42 -59.22 -47.65
CA ARG A 21 -25.73 -57.82 -48.01
C ARG A 21 -26.68 -57.16 -47.01
N GLY A 22 -27.48 -57.93 -46.27
CA GLY A 22 -28.35 -57.43 -45.18
C GLY A 22 -27.66 -57.32 -43.81
N ASN A 23 -26.54 -58.03 -43.60
CA ASN A 23 -25.80 -58.03 -42.34
C ASN A 23 -25.10 -56.69 -42.08
N ALA A 24 -24.65 -56.00 -43.14
CA ALA A 24 -24.05 -54.68 -43.03
C ALA A 24 -25.02 -53.67 -42.40
N LEU A 25 -26.29 -53.67 -42.82
CA LEU A 25 -27.31 -52.77 -42.25
C LEU A 25 -27.58 -53.06 -40.77
N MET A 26 -27.65 -54.35 -40.38
CA MET A 26 -27.87 -54.73 -38.98
C MET A 26 -26.66 -54.43 -38.09
N LEU A 27 -25.44 -54.67 -38.58
CA LEU A 27 -24.20 -54.34 -37.87
C LEU A 27 -23.99 -52.82 -37.76
N THR A 28 -24.28 -52.05 -38.81
CA THR A 28 -24.23 -50.58 -38.76
C THR A 28 -25.29 -50.03 -37.81
N ALA A 29 -26.53 -50.53 -37.87
CA ALA A 29 -27.58 -50.12 -36.93
C ALA A 29 -27.21 -50.42 -35.47
N ALA A 30 -26.62 -51.60 -35.21
CA ALA A 30 -26.11 -51.96 -33.89
C ALA A 30 -24.92 -51.10 -33.45
N ALA A 31 -24.04 -50.69 -34.37
CA ALA A 31 -22.88 -49.83 -34.09
C ALA A 31 -23.25 -48.36 -33.86
N VAL A 32 -24.38 -47.88 -34.41
CA VAL A 32 -24.86 -46.51 -34.20
C VAL A 32 -25.28 -46.27 -32.75
N VAL A 33 -25.88 -47.27 -32.09
CA VAL A 33 -26.33 -47.16 -30.69
C VAL A 33 -25.20 -46.79 -29.72
N PRO A 34 -24.05 -47.50 -29.67
CA PRO A 34 -22.95 -47.12 -28.78
C PRO A 34 -22.27 -45.80 -29.20
N VAL A 35 -22.23 -45.46 -30.49
CA VAL A 35 -21.67 -44.17 -30.95
C VAL A 35 -22.54 -43.00 -30.48
N ILE A 36 -23.86 -43.10 -30.60
CA ILE A 36 -24.80 -42.11 -30.06
C ILE A 36 -24.66 -42.04 -28.54
N GLY A 37 -24.49 -43.18 -27.86
CA GLY A 37 -24.22 -43.22 -26.42
C GLY A 37 -22.97 -42.43 -26.02
N ILE A 38 -21.85 -42.62 -26.72
CA ILE A 38 -20.58 -41.91 -26.46
C ILE A 38 -20.73 -40.41 -26.73
N VAL A 39 -21.27 -40.04 -27.90
CA VAL A 39 -21.45 -38.62 -28.27
C VAL A 39 -22.44 -37.94 -27.33
N GLY A 40 -23.54 -38.61 -26.98
CA GLY A 40 -24.54 -38.10 -26.05
C GLY A 40 -23.99 -37.90 -24.65
N SER A 41 -23.18 -38.86 -24.18
CA SER A 41 -22.48 -38.72 -22.90
C SER A 41 -21.52 -37.53 -22.91
N ALA A 42 -20.77 -37.32 -23.99
CA ALA A 42 -19.85 -36.18 -24.11
C ALA A 42 -20.59 -34.83 -24.05
N VAL A 43 -21.75 -34.72 -24.70
CA VAL A 43 -22.56 -33.50 -24.69
C VAL A 43 -23.17 -33.23 -23.32
N ASP A 44 -23.77 -34.23 -22.68
CA ASP A 44 -24.40 -34.06 -21.36
C ASP A 44 -23.37 -33.79 -20.25
N ILE A 45 -22.20 -34.45 -20.29
CA ILE A 45 -21.08 -34.15 -19.38
C ILE A 45 -20.56 -32.72 -19.62
N GLY A 46 -20.42 -32.31 -20.88
CA GLY A 46 -20.01 -30.94 -21.21
C GLY A 46 -20.95 -29.90 -20.63
N ARG A 47 -22.26 -30.13 -20.73
CA ARG A 47 -23.29 -29.27 -20.11
C ARG A 47 -23.20 -29.29 -18.58
N ALA A 48 -23.04 -30.45 -17.97
CA ALA A 48 -22.89 -30.59 -16.52
C ALA A 48 -21.68 -29.79 -16.01
N TYR A 49 -20.55 -29.90 -16.69
CA TYR A 49 -19.33 -29.17 -16.33
C TYR A 49 -19.50 -27.65 -16.43
N MET A 50 -20.08 -27.15 -17.52
CA MET A 50 -20.35 -25.72 -17.68
C MET A 50 -21.32 -25.20 -16.62
N THR A 51 -22.34 -25.99 -16.30
CA THR A 51 -23.33 -25.67 -15.26
C THR A 51 -22.67 -25.62 -13.88
N GLN A 52 -21.80 -26.58 -13.56
CA GLN A 52 -21.06 -26.64 -12.30
C GLN A 52 -20.09 -25.45 -12.14
N LEU A 53 -19.38 -25.07 -13.20
CA LEU A 53 -18.51 -23.89 -13.17
C LEU A 53 -19.31 -22.61 -12.93
N ARG A 54 -20.46 -22.46 -13.58
CA ARG A 54 -21.32 -21.29 -13.38
C ARG A 54 -21.93 -21.27 -11.97
N LEU A 55 -22.29 -22.44 -11.44
CA LEU A 55 -22.77 -22.60 -10.07
C LEU A 55 -21.68 -22.24 -9.05
N GLN A 56 -20.43 -22.65 -9.28
CA GLN A 56 -19.29 -22.27 -8.44
C GLN A 56 -19.10 -20.75 -8.43
N GLN A 57 -19.09 -20.11 -9.60
CA GLN A 57 -18.95 -18.65 -9.73
C GLN A 57 -20.05 -17.90 -8.95
N ALA A 58 -21.29 -18.38 -9.02
CA ALA A 58 -22.40 -17.79 -8.29
C ALA A 58 -22.30 -18.03 -6.77
N CYS A 59 -21.87 -19.23 -6.35
CA CYS A 59 -21.61 -19.56 -4.95
C CYS A 59 -20.55 -18.60 -4.38
N ASP A 60 -19.41 -18.46 -5.06
CA ASP A 60 -18.31 -17.59 -4.66
C ASP A 60 -18.76 -16.13 -4.54
N ALA A 61 -19.53 -15.62 -5.51
CA ALA A 61 -20.10 -14.28 -5.46
C ALA A 61 -21.08 -14.09 -4.28
N GLY A 62 -21.90 -15.10 -3.99
CA GLY A 62 -22.84 -15.11 -2.87
C GLY A 62 -22.15 -15.05 -1.51
N VAL A 63 -21.20 -15.96 -1.24
CA VAL A 63 -20.46 -15.95 0.03
C VAL A 63 -19.57 -14.72 0.18
N LEU A 64 -19.01 -14.19 -0.91
CA LEU A 64 -18.23 -12.95 -0.90
C LEU A 64 -19.10 -11.75 -0.52
N ALA A 65 -20.30 -11.64 -1.09
CA ALA A 65 -21.25 -10.58 -0.76
C ALA A 65 -21.75 -10.70 0.68
N GLY A 66 -22.12 -11.91 1.11
CA GLY A 66 -22.48 -12.18 2.50
C GLY A 66 -21.37 -11.81 3.48
N ARG A 67 -20.12 -12.17 3.15
CA ARG A 67 -18.95 -11.80 3.95
C ARG A 67 -18.70 -10.30 3.95
N ARG A 68 -18.93 -9.60 2.84
CA ARG A 68 -18.81 -8.13 2.73
C ARG A 68 -19.85 -7.40 3.56
N PHE A 69 -21.08 -7.91 3.61
CA PHE A 69 -22.18 -7.34 4.39
C PHE A 69 -22.02 -7.62 5.90
N MET A 70 -21.33 -8.69 6.26
CA MET A 70 -21.08 -9.06 7.65
C MET A 70 -20.28 -7.99 8.40
N GLY A 71 -20.96 -7.29 9.32
CA GLY A 71 -20.34 -6.37 10.30
C GLY A 71 -20.10 -7.07 11.65
N GLY A 72 -19.02 -6.70 12.35
CA GLY A 72 -18.79 -7.10 13.75
C GLY A 72 -18.57 -8.60 14.00
N GLY A 73 -18.26 -9.40 12.97
CA GLY A 73 -17.99 -10.84 13.11
C GLY A 73 -19.22 -11.73 13.26
N THR A 74 -20.44 -11.19 13.16
CA THR A 74 -21.69 -11.97 13.29
C THR A 74 -22.37 -12.19 11.94
N TYR A 75 -22.58 -13.45 11.57
CA TYR A 75 -23.30 -13.80 10.35
C TYR A 75 -24.80 -14.00 10.63
N GLY A 76 -25.54 -12.88 10.63
CA GLY A 76 -26.98 -12.85 10.86
C GLY A 76 -27.83 -13.10 9.60
N ASN A 77 -29.14 -13.03 9.77
CA ASN A 77 -30.12 -13.24 8.69
C ASN A 77 -29.98 -12.22 7.55
N ASP A 78 -29.59 -10.98 7.84
CA ASP A 78 -29.42 -9.95 6.81
C ASP A 78 -28.23 -10.26 5.88
N ALA A 79 -27.11 -10.75 6.44
CA ALA A 79 -25.96 -11.19 5.66
C ALA A 79 -26.25 -12.44 4.82
N LYS A 80 -27.11 -13.35 5.34
CA LYS A 80 -27.63 -14.50 4.59
C LYS A 80 -28.55 -14.08 3.43
N ALA A 81 -29.42 -13.10 3.68
CA ALA A 81 -30.30 -12.56 2.66
C ALA A 81 -29.50 -11.88 1.53
N GLU A 82 -28.48 -11.10 1.85
CA GLU A 82 -27.62 -10.47 0.85
C GLU A 82 -26.80 -11.50 0.07
N ALA A 83 -26.27 -12.53 0.74
CA ALA A 83 -25.59 -13.64 0.07
C ALA A 83 -26.50 -14.37 -0.92
N SER A 84 -27.73 -14.67 -0.50
CA SER A 84 -28.72 -15.39 -1.33
C SER A 84 -29.19 -14.56 -2.51
N LYS A 85 -29.36 -13.24 -2.31
CA LYS A 85 -29.69 -12.29 -3.37
C LYS A 85 -28.57 -12.22 -4.42
N MET A 86 -27.32 -12.15 -3.98
CA MET A 86 -26.17 -12.10 -4.89
C MET A 86 -25.94 -13.42 -5.61
N PHE A 87 -26.18 -14.56 -4.95
CA PHE A 87 -26.21 -15.86 -5.60
C PHE A 87 -27.30 -15.91 -6.70
N GLY A 88 -28.55 -15.58 -6.35
CA GLY A 88 -29.68 -15.64 -7.28
C GLY A 88 -29.56 -14.67 -8.47
N PHE A 89 -28.88 -13.54 -8.30
CA PHE A 89 -28.56 -12.64 -9.41
C PHE A 89 -27.55 -13.26 -10.40
N ASN A 90 -26.56 -14.01 -9.90
CA ASN A 90 -25.54 -14.64 -10.73
C ASN A 90 -25.99 -15.97 -11.33
N TYR A 91 -26.96 -16.63 -10.69
CA TYR A 91 -27.56 -17.88 -11.10
C TYR A 91 -29.11 -17.82 -11.02
N PRO A 92 -29.77 -17.21 -12.01
CA PRO A 92 -31.23 -17.21 -12.07
C PRO A 92 -31.78 -18.61 -12.31
N GLU A 93 -33.03 -18.84 -11.89
CA GLU A 93 -33.72 -20.12 -12.11
C GLU A 93 -33.78 -20.48 -13.61
N GLY A 94 -33.62 -21.76 -13.92
CA GLY A 94 -33.64 -22.27 -15.29
C GLY A 94 -32.35 -22.01 -16.09
N LEU A 95 -31.32 -21.40 -15.51
CA LEU A 95 -30.03 -21.24 -16.18
C LEU A 95 -29.46 -22.62 -16.56
N HIS A 96 -29.06 -22.77 -17.83
CA HIS A 96 -28.60 -24.05 -18.41
C HIS A 96 -29.62 -25.21 -18.38
N GLY A 97 -30.90 -24.93 -18.08
CA GLY A 97 -31.93 -25.94 -17.88
C GLY A 97 -31.78 -26.69 -16.55
N SER A 98 -31.09 -26.11 -15.58
CA SER A 98 -31.01 -26.65 -14.22
C SER A 98 -32.28 -26.39 -13.42
N GLU A 99 -32.58 -27.31 -12.52
CA GLU A 99 -33.73 -27.32 -11.63
C GLU A 99 -33.28 -27.40 -10.17
N ASP A 100 -34.19 -27.09 -9.24
CA ASP A 100 -33.97 -27.28 -7.79
C ASP A 100 -32.69 -26.63 -7.27
N VAL A 101 -32.46 -25.39 -7.71
CA VAL A 101 -31.29 -24.61 -7.32
C VAL A 101 -31.42 -24.17 -5.87
N ARG A 102 -30.47 -24.57 -5.03
CA ARG A 102 -30.42 -24.25 -3.60
C ARG A 102 -29.09 -23.64 -3.25
N PHE A 103 -29.11 -22.66 -2.36
CA PHE A 103 -27.91 -22.05 -1.81
C PHE A 103 -28.09 -21.83 -0.32
N GLU A 104 -27.14 -22.33 0.45
CA GLU A 104 -27.07 -22.10 1.90
C GLU A 104 -25.70 -21.57 2.27
N SER A 105 -25.65 -20.69 3.26
CA SER A 105 -24.42 -20.10 3.76
C SER A 105 -24.43 -19.99 5.28
N THR A 106 -23.27 -20.20 5.89
CA THR A 106 -23.02 -20.18 7.33
C THR A 106 -21.64 -19.58 7.63
N LEU A 107 -21.35 -19.31 8.90
CA LEU A 107 -19.95 -19.15 9.33
C LEU A 107 -19.22 -20.49 9.22
N ALA A 108 -17.94 -20.43 8.90
CA ALA A 108 -17.07 -21.59 9.00
C ALA A 108 -16.84 -21.93 10.49
N GLU A 109 -16.87 -23.22 10.82
CA GLU A 109 -16.66 -23.67 12.19
C GLU A 109 -15.27 -23.23 12.70
N GLY A 110 -15.24 -22.57 13.85
CA GLY A 110 -14.00 -22.08 14.45
C GLY A 110 -13.43 -20.79 13.86
N GLU A 111 -14.05 -20.20 12.82
CA GLU A 111 -13.55 -18.99 12.15
C GLU A 111 -14.62 -17.89 12.07
N VAL A 112 -14.43 -16.82 12.86
CA VAL A 112 -15.35 -15.67 12.93
C VAL A 112 -15.30 -14.80 11.66
N SER A 113 -14.18 -14.85 10.93
CA SER A 113 -13.91 -14.04 9.75
C SER A 113 -14.16 -14.76 8.42
N VAL A 114 -14.69 -15.98 8.42
CA VAL A 114 -14.89 -16.79 7.20
C VAL A 114 -16.35 -17.24 7.07
N VAL A 115 -16.95 -16.89 5.93
CA VAL A 115 -18.27 -17.36 5.53
C VAL A 115 -18.07 -18.52 4.56
N GLN A 116 -18.77 -19.62 4.80
CA GLN A 116 -18.81 -20.77 3.91
C GLN A 116 -20.22 -20.92 3.32
N GLY A 117 -20.31 -21.50 2.13
CA GLY A 117 -21.58 -21.77 1.47
C GLY A 117 -21.54 -23.04 0.64
N THR A 118 -22.72 -23.60 0.41
CA THR A 118 -22.94 -24.75 -0.44
C THR A 118 -24.07 -24.43 -1.39
N ALA A 119 -23.82 -24.58 -2.69
CA ALA A 119 -24.84 -24.46 -3.73
C ALA A 119 -25.05 -25.82 -4.40
N ALA A 120 -26.31 -26.16 -4.66
CA ALA A 120 -26.70 -27.38 -5.32
C ALA A 120 -27.70 -27.08 -6.45
N ALA A 121 -27.64 -27.86 -7.53
CA ALA A 121 -28.59 -27.79 -8.64
C ALA A 121 -28.70 -29.16 -9.32
N ARG A 122 -29.87 -29.49 -9.85
CA ARG A 122 -30.11 -30.71 -10.64
C ARG A 122 -30.14 -30.38 -12.12
N LEU A 123 -29.40 -31.13 -12.93
CA LEU A 123 -29.35 -30.93 -14.38
C LEU A 123 -29.90 -32.15 -15.11
N PRO A 124 -31.10 -32.07 -15.72
CA PRO A 124 -31.63 -33.12 -16.57
C PRO A 124 -30.74 -33.38 -17.80
N THR A 125 -30.47 -34.65 -18.08
CA THR A 125 -29.70 -35.06 -19.26
C THR A 125 -30.56 -35.00 -20.51
N SER A 126 -29.98 -34.67 -21.67
CA SER A 126 -30.73 -34.60 -22.92
C SER A 126 -30.63 -35.86 -23.77
N LEU A 127 -29.50 -36.57 -23.72
CA LEU A 127 -29.24 -37.76 -24.53
C LEU A 127 -29.08 -39.01 -23.66
N MET A 128 -28.45 -38.88 -22.49
CA MET A 128 -28.25 -40.00 -21.55
C MET A 128 -29.56 -40.49 -20.90
N TYR A 129 -30.63 -39.71 -20.94
CA TYR A 129 -31.96 -40.11 -20.44
C TYR A 129 -32.47 -41.41 -21.09
N ILE A 130 -32.19 -41.62 -22.38
CA ILE A 130 -32.56 -42.84 -23.12
C ILE A 130 -31.85 -44.09 -22.57
N PHE A 131 -30.67 -43.90 -21.96
CA PHE A 131 -29.87 -44.95 -21.36
C PHE A 131 -30.13 -45.12 -19.84
N GLY A 132 -31.17 -44.47 -19.30
CA GLY A 132 -31.56 -44.60 -17.89
C GLY A 132 -30.85 -43.65 -16.93
N PHE A 133 -30.03 -42.72 -17.42
CA PHE A 133 -29.39 -41.68 -16.61
C PHE A 133 -30.14 -40.37 -16.80
N GLY A 134 -31.09 -40.06 -15.92
CA GLY A 134 -32.02 -38.95 -16.12
C GLY A 134 -31.49 -37.56 -15.73
N GLU A 135 -30.59 -37.48 -14.76
CA GLU A 135 -30.11 -36.21 -14.21
C GLU A 135 -28.70 -36.30 -13.63
N PHE A 136 -28.05 -35.15 -13.50
CA PHE A 136 -26.81 -34.95 -12.75
C PHE A 136 -27.08 -34.07 -11.53
N ASP A 137 -26.73 -34.57 -10.34
CA ASP A 137 -26.72 -33.77 -9.10
C ASP A 137 -25.40 -32.99 -9.01
N LEU A 138 -25.47 -31.68 -9.14
CA LEU A 138 -24.32 -30.80 -9.03
C LEU A 138 -24.29 -30.17 -7.63
N SER A 139 -23.14 -30.23 -6.97
CA SER A 139 -22.90 -29.57 -5.69
C SER A 139 -21.53 -28.89 -5.69
N VAL A 140 -21.48 -27.68 -5.17
CA VAL A 140 -20.27 -26.87 -5.05
C VAL A 140 -20.16 -26.28 -3.65
N ALA A 141 -18.94 -26.21 -3.15
CA ALA A 141 -18.61 -25.55 -1.89
C ALA A 141 -17.81 -24.28 -2.17
N CYS A 142 -18.16 -23.20 -1.49
CA CYS A 142 -17.50 -21.91 -1.62
C CYS A 142 -17.15 -21.34 -0.24
N LYS A 143 -16.06 -20.58 -0.15
CA LYS A 143 -15.61 -19.91 1.07
C LYS A 143 -15.15 -18.51 0.76
N ALA A 144 -15.50 -17.56 1.61
CA ALA A 144 -15.04 -16.19 1.55
C ALA A 144 -14.48 -15.76 2.91
N LYS A 145 -13.20 -15.36 2.89
CA LYS A 145 -12.53 -14.68 3.99
C LYS A 145 -12.34 -13.22 3.60
N MET A 146 -12.64 -12.31 4.51
CA MET A 146 -12.21 -10.92 4.35
C MET A 146 -10.87 -10.76 5.06
N GLU A 147 -9.85 -10.46 4.29
CA GLU A 147 -8.55 -10.05 4.80
C GLU A 147 -8.39 -8.57 4.47
N ILE A 148 -8.33 -7.71 5.49
CA ILE A 148 -8.08 -6.29 5.28
C ILE A 148 -6.60 -6.14 4.93
N ALA A 149 -6.31 -5.43 3.83
CA ALA A 149 -4.95 -5.25 3.36
C ALA A 149 -4.04 -4.61 4.41
N HIS A 150 -2.82 -5.12 4.54
CA HIS A 150 -1.76 -4.46 5.30
C HIS A 150 -1.56 -3.05 4.76
N THR A 151 -1.61 -2.06 5.65
CA THR A 151 -1.47 -0.65 5.27
C THR A 151 -0.28 -0.06 6.00
N ASP A 152 0.65 0.52 5.24
CA ASP A 152 1.80 1.23 5.79
C ASP A 152 1.60 2.73 5.53
N VAL A 153 1.52 3.54 6.60
CA VAL A 153 1.33 5.00 6.52
C VAL A 153 2.53 5.71 7.13
N VAL A 154 3.09 6.69 6.42
CA VAL A 154 4.17 7.55 6.94
C VAL A 154 3.68 8.98 7.04
N LEU A 155 3.70 9.53 8.26
CA LEU A 155 3.37 10.92 8.56
C LEU A 155 4.67 11.75 8.51
N VAL A 156 4.77 12.63 7.51
CA VAL A 156 5.88 13.59 7.40
C VAL A 156 5.41 14.92 8.00
N LEU A 157 5.95 15.28 9.17
CA LEU A 157 5.44 16.38 10.00
C LEU A 157 6.38 17.58 9.96
N ASP A 158 5.86 18.76 9.60
CA ASP A 158 6.59 20.02 9.69
C ASP A 158 6.72 20.45 11.17
N VAL A 159 7.96 20.54 11.67
CA VAL A 159 8.27 21.07 13.01
C VAL A 159 9.17 22.32 12.93
N THR A 160 9.05 23.09 11.85
CA THR A 160 9.74 24.38 11.68
C THR A 160 9.20 25.45 12.64
N GLY A 161 9.96 26.54 12.80
CA GLY A 161 9.61 27.61 13.75
C GLY A 161 8.27 28.28 13.50
N SER A 162 7.76 28.30 12.25
CA SER A 162 6.42 28.82 11.93
C SER A 162 5.28 27.95 12.45
N MET A 163 5.55 26.67 12.75
CA MET A 163 4.57 25.73 13.29
C MET A 163 4.42 25.82 14.80
N LYS A 164 5.22 26.65 15.51
CA LYS A 164 5.30 26.67 16.97
C LYS A 164 3.94 26.67 17.67
N ASP A 165 3.01 27.49 17.18
CA ASP A 165 1.69 27.66 17.79
C ASP A 165 0.69 26.60 17.30
N GLN A 166 0.98 25.93 16.17
CA GLN A 166 0.17 24.90 15.51
C GLN A 166 0.60 23.46 15.88
N ILE A 167 1.76 23.26 16.53
CA ILE A 167 2.21 21.93 16.97
C ILE A 167 1.19 21.22 17.88
N PRO A 168 0.53 21.90 18.84
CA PRO A 168 -0.51 21.26 19.64
C PRO A 168 -1.66 20.70 18.78
N GLU A 169 -2.17 21.50 17.84
CA GLU A 169 -3.24 21.10 16.93
C GLU A 169 -2.81 19.97 15.98
N LEU A 170 -1.56 20.00 15.50
CA LEU A 170 -0.99 18.94 14.68
C LEU A 170 -0.92 17.60 15.43
N LYS A 171 -0.61 17.64 16.73
CA LYS A 171 -0.62 16.43 17.58
C LYS A 171 -2.04 15.90 17.75
N ASP A 172 -3.00 16.77 18.02
CA ASP A 172 -4.40 16.37 18.18
C ASP A 172 -4.94 15.74 16.89
N ALA A 173 -4.71 16.36 15.74
CA ALA A 173 -5.11 15.82 14.44
C ALA A 173 -4.42 14.50 14.11
N SER A 174 -3.13 14.35 14.44
CA SER A 174 -2.39 13.09 14.22
C SER A 174 -2.92 11.96 15.10
N ASN A 175 -3.29 12.26 16.35
CA ASN A 175 -3.90 11.30 17.27
C ASN A 175 -5.31 10.90 16.83
N ASP A 176 -6.14 11.85 16.36
CA ASP A 176 -7.48 11.54 15.85
C ASP A 176 -7.43 10.69 14.57
N PHE A 177 -6.48 10.98 13.68
CA PHE A 177 -6.18 10.14 12.53
C PHE A 177 -5.79 8.72 12.97
N LEU A 178 -4.89 8.60 13.95
CA LEU A 178 -4.44 7.32 14.49
C LEU A 178 -5.62 6.52 15.08
N ASP A 179 -6.46 7.17 15.90
CA ASP A 179 -7.63 6.54 16.51
C ASP A 179 -8.64 6.07 15.47
N THR A 180 -8.86 6.86 14.42
CA THR A 180 -9.76 6.50 13.31
C THR A 180 -9.25 5.29 12.55
N MET A 181 -7.94 5.26 12.25
CA MET A 181 -7.31 4.14 11.55
C MET A 181 -7.30 2.88 12.42
N LEU A 182 -6.99 2.98 13.72
CA LEU A 182 -7.01 1.83 14.63
C LEU A 182 -8.41 1.25 14.85
N LYS A 183 -9.46 2.09 14.84
CA LYS A 183 -10.86 1.63 14.94
C LYS A 183 -11.38 0.96 13.67
N THR A 184 -10.83 1.30 12.50
CA THR A 184 -11.24 0.76 11.20
C THR A 184 -10.40 -0.42 10.74
N THR A 185 -9.27 -0.68 11.40
CA THR A 185 -8.41 -1.84 11.10
C THR A 185 -8.99 -3.08 11.79
N GLY A 186 -9.57 -4.00 11.02
CA GLY A 186 -9.91 -5.36 11.49
C GLY A 186 -8.67 -6.25 11.62
N ASP A 187 -8.67 -7.45 11.04
CA ASP A 187 -7.54 -8.41 11.13
C ASP A 187 -6.24 -7.98 10.38
N GLY A 188 -6.19 -6.77 9.81
CA GLY A 188 -5.06 -6.27 9.03
C GLY A 188 -3.93 -5.69 9.90
N LEU A 189 -2.67 -5.90 9.50
CA LEU A 189 -1.53 -5.21 10.10
C LEU A 189 -1.44 -3.76 9.60
N LEU A 190 -1.59 -2.77 10.49
CA LEU A 190 -1.32 -1.35 10.23
C LEU A 190 0.07 -1.00 10.74
N ARG A 191 0.96 -0.47 9.88
CA ARG A 191 2.25 0.09 10.30
C ARG A 191 2.27 1.59 10.12
N LEU A 192 2.82 2.28 11.10
CA LEU A 192 2.88 3.74 11.14
C LEU A 192 4.32 4.19 11.33
N GLY A 193 4.77 5.06 10.43
CA GLY A 193 6.03 5.79 10.54
C GLY A 193 5.75 7.27 10.78
N VAL A 194 6.60 7.93 11.57
CA VAL A 194 6.54 9.38 11.77
C VAL A 194 7.92 9.95 11.49
N VAL A 195 7.98 10.96 10.62
CA VAL A 195 9.21 11.64 10.22
C VAL A 195 9.01 13.14 10.43
N PRO A 196 9.49 13.71 11.55
CA PRO A 196 9.51 15.16 11.71
C PRO A 196 10.60 15.77 10.81
N TYR A 197 10.30 16.88 10.14
CA TYR A 197 11.30 17.66 9.41
C TYR A 197 11.40 19.09 9.96
N SER A 198 12.63 19.59 10.00
CA SER A 198 12.95 20.98 10.33
C SER A 198 14.08 21.47 9.45
N THR A 199 14.28 22.78 9.37
CA THR A 199 15.39 23.40 8.62
C THR A 199 16.72 23.34 9.36
N THR A 200 16.71 22.95 10.64
CA THR A 200 17.91 22.90 11.49
C THR A 200 17.94 21.63 12.32
N VAL A 201 19.14 21.15 12.61
CA VAL A 201 19.35 20.03 13.55
C VAL A 201 19.67 20.61 14.92
N ASN A 202 18.75 20.44 15.87
CA ASN A 202 19.02 20.72 17.27
C ASN A 202 19.50 19.43 17.93
N VAL A 203 20.80 19.34 18.18
CA VAL A 203 21.43 18.19 18.83
C VAL A 203 21.31 18.24 20.35
N GLY A 204 20.73 19.31 20.91
CA GLY A 204 20.60 19.48 22.35
C GLY A 204 21.92 19.22 23.07
N GLY A 205 21.86 18.49 24.20
CA GLY A 205 23.05 18.04 24.94
C GLY A 205 23.64 16.71 24.47
N VAL A 206 23.24 16.18 23.31
CA VAL A 206 23.71 14.87 22.81
C VAL A 206 25.13 14.96 22.27
N LEU A 207 25.52 16.12 21.71
CA LEU A 207 26.91 16.35 21.32
C LEU A 207 27.77 16.69 22.54
N LYS A 208 28.94 16.07 22.59
CA LYS A 208 29.98 16.43 23.56
C LYS A 208 30.51 17.84 23.24
N PRO A 209 30.72 18.72 24.23
CA PRO A 209 31.23 20.07 23.98
C PRO A 209 32.55 20.10 23.19
N GLU A 210 33.43 19.12 23.37
CA GLU A 210 34.69 18.98 22.63
C GLU A 210 34.53 18.67 21.13
N TRP A 211 33.32 18.29 20.68
CA TRP A 211 33.00 18.04 19.27
C TRP A 211 32.46 19.28 18.56
N LEU A 212 32.26 20.38 19.29
CA LEU A 212 31.89 21.68 18.74
C LEU A 212 33.16 22.47 18.40
N SER A 213 33.14 23.09 17.24
CA SER A 213 34.19 23.99 16.74
C SER A 213 34.28 25.21 17.65
N GLU A 214 35.50 25.56 18.04
CA GLU A 214 35.76 26.73 18.88
C GLU A 214 35.72 28.02 18.06
N GLN A 215 35.70 27.91 16.73
CA GLN A 215 35.65 29.00 15.78
C GLN A 215 34.33 29.02 15.03
N LEU A 216 33.76 30.21 14.86
CA LEU A 216 32.57 30.41 14.06
C LEU A 216 32.80 31.52 13.05
N THR A 217 32.73 31.17 11.78
CA THR A 217 32.70 32.13 10.68
C THR A 217 31.25 32.51 10.40
N ILE A 218 30.93 33.79 10.54
CA ILE A 218 29.62 34.34 10.20
C ILE A 218 29.75 35.45 9.17
N PRO A 219 28.73 35.64 8.32
CA PRO A 219 28.62 36.84 7.50
C PRO A 219 28.37 38.04 8.42
N SER A 220 29.29 39.00 8.42
CA SER A 220 29.29 40.13 9.32
C SER A 220 29.66 41.43 8.59
N ARG A 221 29.70 42.52 9.36
CA ARG A 221 30.27 43.80 8.94
C ARG A 221 31.41 44.22 9.86
N THR A 222 32.33 45.03 9.35
CA THR A 222 33.20 45.92 10.14
C THR A 222 32.69 47.35 10.01
N VAL A 223 32.78 48.10 11.11
CA VAL A 223 32.29 49.48 11.20
C VAL A 223 33.48 50.40 11.38
N GLU A 224 33.70 51.29 10.42
CA GLU A 224 34.64 52.40 10.57
C GLU A 224 33.84 53.64 11.00
N VAL A 225 34.17 54.17 12.18
CA VAL A 225 33.50 55.35 12.75
C VAL A 225 34.32 56.58 12.42
N LYS A 226 33.80 57.44 11.54
CA LYS A 226 34.40 58.74 11.22
C LYS A 226 33.69 59.83 12.01
N THR A 227 34.47 60.56 12.80
CA THR A 227 33.96 61.68 13.60
C THR A 227 34.57 62.96 13.08
N GLU A 228 33.75 63.79 12.44
CA GLU A 228 34.17 65.11 11.97
C GLU A 228 33.68 66.17 12.95
N THR A 229 34.59 67.04 13.39
CA THR A 229 34.26 68.18 14.24
C THR A 229 34.41 69.47 13.44
N LYS A 230 33.33 70.23 13.32
CA LYS A 230 33.36 71.52 12.61
C LYS A 230 33.98 72.61 13.49
N PRO A 231 35.06 73.29 13.05
CA PRO A 231 35.58 74.42 13.80
C PRO A 231 34.57 75.59 13.79
N ASN A 232 34.48 76.31 14.91
CA ASN A 232 33.59 77.48 15.14
C ASN A 232 32.08 77.22 15.15
N CYS A 233 31.65 76.05 15.62
CA CYS A 233 30.24 75.74 15.79
C CYS A 233 29.75 75.98 17.25
N THR A 234 28.51 76.44 17.41
CA THR A 234 27.90 76.77 18.71
C THR A 234 26.97 75.68 19.26
N ARG A 235 26.42 74.78 18.42
CA ARG A 235 25.60 73.61 18.81
C ARG A 235 25.70 72.48 17.77
N ASN A 236 25.75 71.21 18.21
CA ASN A 236 25.87 70.00 17.38
C ASN A 236 27.06 70.01 16.41
N CYS A 237 28.26 70.15 16.96
CA CYS A 237 29.49 70.39 16.19
C CYS A 237 30.18 69.12 15.70
N THR A 238 29.63 67.97 16.03
CA THR A 238 30.20 66.67 15.75
C THR A 238 29.24 65.88 14.87
N THR A 239 29.69 65.49 13.68
CA THR A 239 28.98 64.55 12.82
C THR A 239 29.69 63.20 12.92
N THR A 240 28.94 62.16 13.26
CA THR A 240 29.43 60.78 13.27
C THR A 240 28.86 60.05 12.05
N THR A 241 29.74 59.55 11.20
CA THR A 241 29.40 58.75 10.02
C THR A 241 29.90 57.32 10.22
N TYR A 242 29.05 56.34 9.89
CA TYR A 242 29.37 54.93 9.98
C TYR A 242 29.57 54.37 8.57
N ASN A 243 30.78 53.91 8.26
CA ASN A 243 31.06 53.17 7.02
C ASN A 243 31.07 51.67 7.33
N TYR A 244 30.42 50.89 6.46
CA TYR A 244 30.27 49.45 6.62
C TYR A 244 31.02 48.70 5.53
N THR A 245 31.88 47.76 5.93
CA THR A 245 32.49 46.78 5.03
C THR A 245 31.91 45.41 5.36
N TYR A 246 31.35 44.71 4.36
CA TYR A 246 30.72 43.40 4.54
C TYR A 246 31.72 42.29 4.21
N GLU A 247 31.94 41.40 5.16
CA GLU A 247 32.92 40.33 5.05
C GLU A 247 32.55 39.16 5.97
N ASN A 248 33.04 37.97 5.64
CA ASN A 248 32.95 36.84 6.55
C ASN A 248 34.01 37.00 7.65
N ARG A 249 33.59 37.01 8.92
CA ARG A 249 34.48 37.16 10.06
C ARG A 249 34.45 35.91 10.91
N THR A 250 35.63 35.44 11.30
CA THR A 250 35.79 34.28 12.20
C THR A 250 35.96 34.78 13.63
N PHE A 251 35.18 34.22 14.55
CA PHE A 251 35.21 34.55 15.97
C PHE A 251 35.48 33.30 16.79
N THR A 252 36.27 33.44 17.85
CA THR A 252 36.41 32.39 18.87
C THR A 252 35.16 32.40 19.75
N VAL A 253 34.38 31.34 19.67
CA VAL A 253 33.11 31.15 20.39
C VAL A 253 33.21 30.08 21.48
N GLY A 254 34.30 29.31 21.49
CA GLY A 254 34.50 28.19 22.41
C GLY A 254 33.45 27.09 22.23
N SER A 255 33.25 26.27 23.26
CA SER A 255 32.24 25.20 23.30
C SER A 255 31.12 25.57 24.27
N PRO A 256 30.23 26.52 23.92
CA PRO A 256 29.16 26.96 24.80
C PRO A 256 28.19 25.82 25.11
N ALA A 257 27.73 25.72 26.35
CA ALA A 257 26.61 24.84 26.69
C ALA A 257 25.32 25.32 25.99
N VAL A 258 24.38 24.42 25.75
CA VAL A 258 23.06 24.79 25.20
C VAL A 258 22.40 25.84 26.10
N GLY A 259 21.98 26.95 25.50
CA GLY A 259 21.38 28.08 26.21
C GLY A 259 22.39 29.12 26.73
N ALA A 260 23.69 28.92 26.54
CA ALA A 260 24.71 29.90 26.91
C ALA A 260 24.70 31.11 25.97
N ASN A 261 25.20 32.23 26.51
CA ASN A 261 25.36 33.49 25.81
C ASN A 261 26.77 33.57 25.21
N VAL A 262 26.87 33.84 23.91
CA VAL A 262 28.14 34.05 23.20
C VAL A 262 28.24 35.52 22.79
N THR A 263 29.37 36.14 23.11
CA THR A 263 29.61 37.56 22.83
C THR A 263 30.52 37.72 21.61
N PHE A 264 30.04 38.45 20.62
CA PHE A 264 30.75 38.76 19.39
C PHE A 264 31.24 40.21 19.43
N PRO A 265 32.55 40.46 19.25
CA PRO A 265 33.11 41.79 19.32
C PRO A 265 32.82 42.63 18.07
N ALA A 266 32.33 43.87 18.28
CA ALA A 266 32.11 44.86 17.24
C ALA A 266 31.32 44.35 16.01
N ILE A 267 30.17 43.69 16.25
CA ILE A 267 29.27 43.22 15.18
C ILE A 267 27.95 43.99 15.08
N SER A 268 27.69 44.93 16.00
CA SER A 268 26.49 45.77 15.93
C SER A 268 26.62 46.89 14.88
N LYS A 269 25.49 47.50 14.51
CA LYS A 269 25.46 48.69 13.62
C LYS A 269 26.33 49.86 14.09
N THR A 270 26.66 49.95 15.38
CA THR A 270 27.48 51.01 15.97
C THR A 270 28.89 50.54 16.35
N GLY A 271 29.30 49.33 15.93
CA GLY A 271 30.61 48.78 16.27
C GLY A 271 30.76 48.29 17.71
N THR A 272 29.64 48.06 18.42
CA THR A 272 29.64 47.52 19.78
C THR A 272 29.52 45.99 19.80
N ASN A 273 29.87 45.39 20.94
CA ASN A 273 29.75 43.95 21.15
C ASN A 273 28.27 43.52 21.21
N ARG A 274 27.95 42.37 20.62
CA ARG A 274 26.60 41.78 20.67
C ARG A 274 26.66 40.41 21.33
N THR A 275 25.71 40.16 22.23
CA THR A 275 25.54 38.84 22.84
C THR A 275 24.37 38.11 22.19
N VAL A 276 24.57 36.86 21.80
CA VAL A 276 23.55 35.99 21.20
C VAL A 276 23.47 34.70 21.99
N LYS A 277 22.25 34.26 22.32
CA LYS A 277 22.02 32.99 23.00
C LYS A 277 22.07 31.84 21.99
N TRP A 278 22.85 30.80 22.28
CA TRP A 278 22.88 29.60 21.45
C TRP A 278 21.79 28.61 21.85
N GLY A 279 20.97 28.17 20.90
CA GLY A 279 19.82 27.28 21.13
C GLY A 279 20.10 25.78 21.03
N GLY A 280 21.36 25.36 20.78
CA GLY A 280 21.72 23.96 20.55
C GLY A 280 21.69 23.52 19.08
N CYS A 281 21.44 24.43 18.15
CA CYS A 281 21.48 24.13 16.73
C CYS A 281 22.91 24.12 16.18
N ILE A 282 23.22 23.15 15.33
CA ILE A 282 24.51 23.04 14.65
C ILE A 282 24.36 23.25 13.14
N ILE A 283 25.44 23.63 12.49
CA ILE A 283 25.62 23.53 11.04
C ILE A 283 26.69 22.47 10.74
N GLU A 284 26.74 22.04 9.49
CA GLU A 284 27.70 21.03 9.05
C GLU A 284 29.15 21.39 9.39
N ARG A 285 29.99 20.35 9.33
CA ARG A 285 31.44 20.42 9.45
C ARG A 285 32.03 21.24 8.30
N GLN A 286 33.35 21.19 8.11
CA GLN A 286 33.91 21.77 6.90
C GLN A 286 33.35 21.10 5.65
N THR A 287 32.60 21.85 4.86
CA THR A 287 31.99 21.40 3.62
C THR A 287 32.97 21.53 2.45
N VAL A 288 33.02 20.53 1.58
CA VAL A 288 33.76 20.60 0.32
C VAL A 288 32.77 20.68 -0.83
N ALA A 289 32.85 21.74 -1.64
CA ALA A 289 31.97 21.86 -2.81
C ALA A 289 32.37 20.84 -3.89
N PHE A 290 31.41 20.07 -4.38
CA PHE A 290 31.56 19.14 -5.50
C PHE A 290 30.48 19.38 -6.56
N GLY A 291 30.74 18.91 -7.80
CA GLY A 291 29.83 19.11 -8.93
C GLY A 291 28.51 18.35 -8.78
N LYS A 292 27.44 18.83 -9.41
CA LYS A 292 26.09 18.23 -9.34
C LYS A 292 26.01 16.74 -9.72
N ASP A 293 26.92 16.29 -10.60
CA ASP A 293 26.98 14.92 -11.12
C ASP A 293 28.20 14.16 -10.56
N SER A 294 28.85 14.69 -9.52
CA SER A 294 30.04 14.13 -8.90
C SER A 294 29.70 13.57 -7.52
N ALA A 295 30.27 12.41 -7.20
CA ALA A 295 30.24 11.92 -5.83
C ALA A 295 31.04 12.88 -4.92
N ALA A 296 30.64 12.97 -3.65
CA ALA A 296 31.45 13.65 -2.65
C ALA A 296 32.84 12.96 -2.58
N PRO A 297 33.94 13.73 -2.46
CA PRO A 297 35.26 13.17 -2.19
C PRO A 297 35.24 12.21 -0.99
N GLU A 298 36.09 11.16 -1.00
CA GLU A 298 36.12 10.17 0.09
C GLU A 298 36.51 10.78 1.45
N ASP A 299 37.20 11.92 1.44
CA ASP A 299 37.61 12.68 2.61
C ASP A 299 36.62 13.82 2.98
N ALA A 300 35.51 13.94 2.26
CA ALA A 300 34.48 14.93 2.56
C ALA A 300 33.82 14.64 3.91
N LEU A 301 33.62 15.70 4.69
CA LEU A 301 33.01 15.64 6.02
C LEU A 301 31.51 15.95 5.97
N ASP A 302 31.01 16.34 4.80
CA ASP A 302 29.61 16.63 4.49
C ASP A 302 28.76 15.39 4.82
N MET A 303 27.74 15.58 5.67
CA MET A 303 26.83 14.52 6.16
C MET A 303 27.46 13.31 6.89
N ASP A 304 28.76 13.32 7.21
CA ASP A 304 29.37 12.25 8.02
C ASP A 304 29.06 12.41 9.51
N ILE A 305 27.91 11.84 9.92
CA ILE A 305 27.43 11.89 11.30
C ILE A 305 28.26 11.05 12.27
N ASN A 306 28.96 10.02 11.78
CA ASN A 306 29.58 9.00 12.64
C ASN A 306 31.04 9.30 12.96
N LYS A 307 31.73 10.12 12.14
CA LYS A 307 33.13 10.47 12.40
C LYS A 307 33.30 11.23 13.71
N VAL A 308 34.15 10.73 14.59
CA VAL A 308 34.54 11.45 15.81
C VAL A 308 35.50 12.57 15.42
N PRO A 309 35.26 13.84 15.81
CA PRO A 309 36.16 14.93 15.47
C PRO A 309 37.56 14.77 16.09
N ASP A 310 38.59 14.94 15.29
CA ASP A 310 40.01 14.88 15.64
C ASP A 310 40.78 16.17 15.33
N ASP A 311 40.18 17.07 14.54
CA ASP A 311 40.69 18.39 14.19
C ASP A 311 39.57 19.43 14.12
N GLU A 312 39.91 20.70 13.84
CA GLU A 312 38.89 21.77 13.77
C GLU A 312 37.96 21.63 12.55
N ALA A 313 38.42 21.03 11.45
CA ALA A 313 37.63 20.86 10.24
C ALA A 313 36.51 19.81 10.42
N SER A 314 36.78 18.76 11.20
CA SER A 314 35.87 17.67 11.54
C SER A 314 34.90 17.99 12.68
N ARG A 315 35.08 19.11 13.39
CA ARG A 315 34.15 19.56 14.43
C ARG A 315 32.88 20.17 13.84
N TRP A 316 31.76 19.98 14.55
CA TRP A 316 30.48 20.59 14.21
C TRP A 316 30.50 22.07 14.52
N LYS A 317 29.96 22.90 13.63
CA LYS A 317 29.93 24.35 13.81
C LYS A 317 28.62 24.78 14.47
N LEU A 318 28.67 25.87 15.23
CA LEU A 318 27.52 26.43 15.93
C LEU A 318 26.60 27.17 14.94
N PHE A 319 25.30 26.87 14.93
CA PHE A 319 24.33 27.68 14.18
C PHE A 319 23.85 28.87 15.03
N MET A 320 24.23 30.08 14.65
CA MET A 320 23.84 31.33 15.33
C MET A 320 23.32 32.38 14.35
N PRO A 321 22.10 32.23 13.80
CA PRO A 321 21.55 33.19 12.84
C PRO A 321 21.40 34.60 13.43
N GLY A 322 21.19 34.70 14.74
CA GLY A 322 21.13 35.98 15.45
C GLY A 322 22.44 36.77 15.48
N ALA A 323 23.58 36.18 15.10
CA ALA A 323 24.86 36.88 15.01
C ALA A 323 25.14 37.44 13.60
N GLY A 324 24.49 36.91 12.56
CA GLY A 324 24.70 37.36 11.18
C GLY A 324 24.11 38.75 10.91
N TYR A 325 24.87 39.60 10.22
CA TYR A 325 24.46 40.97 9.80
C TYR A 325 23.73 41.80 10.87
N SER A 326 24.19 41.70 12.11
CA SER A 326 23.63 42.42 13.25
C SER A 326 23.94 43.91 13.31
#